data_AF-A0AA36JT61-F1
#
_entry.id   AF-A0AA36JT61-F1
#
_cell.length_a   1.000
_cell.length_b   1.000
_cell.length_c   1.000
_cell.angle_alpha   90.00
_cell.angle_beta   90.00
_cell.angle_gamma   90.00
#
_symmetry.space_group_name_H-M   'P 1'
#
loop_
_entity.id
_entity.type
_entity.pdbx_description
1 polymer ?
#
loop_
_entity_poly.entity_id
_entity_poly.type
_entity_poly.pdbx_seq_one_letter_code
_entity_poly.pdbx_strand_id
1 'polypeptide(L)'
;MTNEYPGLIWLQLPRGATVQDGSAKACDTVGIVLVSLLCLVSLAVCFFGYRIYKLAFNVFAFLVGFGIEAAVGAAWVSQQGVQSGVTEKIIILVCSILWGVLFLVMASKHRTKIEQLLGYIFGICLGLLITFLVLYLVERPLNEAFGQKHQGWEQFAGITLGVPIALLTGYLCRNQVKHLVMLVTAFVGAAAAWRSGYTLLECGQVESEVLDKHYIHLIIFIGLGLMGFVVQFFSQPRLAK
;
A
#
# COMPACT_ATOMS: atom_id res chain seq x y z
N MET A 1 -46.51 -12.97 -4.72
CA MET A 1 -45.50 -12.80 -3.67
C MET A 1 -44.15 -13.10 -4.30
N THR A 2 -43.55 -12.07 -4.85
CA THR A 2 -42.31 -12.10 -5.64
C THR A 2 -41.20 -11.52 -4.77
N ASN A 3 -40.19 -12.35 -4.47
CA ASN A 3 -39.01 -11.96 -3.70
C ASN A 3 -38.13 -11.02 -4.54
N GLU A 4 -38.23 -9.72 -4.28
CA GLU A 4 -37.23 -8.73 -4.67
C GLU A 4 -36.03 -8.86 -3.72
N TYR A 5 -34.85 -9.11 -4.27
CA TYR A 5 -33.58 -8.99 -3.56
C TYR A 5 -33.00 -7.59 -3.82
N PRO A 6 -33.00 -6.67 -2.85
CA PRO A 6 -32.27 -5.42 -2.96
C PRO A 6 -30.87 -5.64 -2.41
N GLY A 7 -29.83 -5.36 -3.20
CA GLY A 7 -28.49 -5.17 -2.65
C GLY A 7 -27.35 -5.90 -3.36
N LEU A 8 -27.06 -5.51 -4.59
CA LEU A 8 -25.73 -5.66 -5.19
C LEU A 8 -25.51 -4.51 -6.19
N ILE A 9 -25.55 -3.28 -5.67
CA ILE A 9 -25.25 -2.04 -6.39
C ILE A 9 -23.86 -1.58 -5.96
N TRP A 10 -22.77 -2.30 -6.27
CA TRP A 10 -21.42 -1.71 -6.26
C TRP A 10 -20.53 -2.52 -7.22
N LEU A 11 -19.88 -1.82 -8.17
CA LEU A 11 -18.95 -2.29 -9.22
C LEU A 11 -19.54 -2.76 -10.57
N GLN A 12 -20.55 -2.07 -11.10
CA GLN A 12 -20.59 -1.86 -12.55
C GLN A 12 -19.57 -0.77 -12.90
N LEU A 13 -18.30 -1.17 -13.06
CA LEU A 13 -17.37 -0.37 -13.86
C LEU A 13 -17.99 -0.22 -15.25
N PRO A 14 -18.09 1.01 -15.80
CA PRO A 14 -18.73 1.25 -17.09
C PRO A 14 -18.02 0.43 -18.19
N ARG A 15 -18.64 -0.67 -18.61
CA ARG A 15 -18.15 -1.58 -19.67
C ARG A 15 -18.31 -1.01 -21.08
N GLY A 16 -18.49 0.30 -21.23
CA GLY A 16 -18.93 0.91 -22.50
C GLY A 16 -18.38 2.30 -22.80
N ALA A 17 -17.38 2.80 -22.06
CA ALA A 17 -16.58 3.89 -22.59
C ALA A 17 -15.62 3.24 -23.60
N THR A 18 -15.79 3.56 -24.87
CA THR A 18 -14.93 3.17 -25.98
C THR A 18 -13.48 3.57 -25.67
N VAL A 19 -12.71 2.64 -25.10
CA VAL A 19 -11.26 2.79 -24.82
C VAL A 19 -10.45 3.04 -26.11
N GLN A 20 -11.04 2.81 -27.28
CA GLN A 20 -10.38 3.02 -28.58
C GLN A 20 -10.05 4.48 -28.90
N ASP A 21 -10.84 5.47 -28.48
CA ASP A 21 -10.51 6.88 -28.78
C ASP A 21 -9.43 7.47 -27.85
N GLY A 22 -9.13 6.81 -26.74
CA GLY A 22 -8.03 7.17 -25.84
C GLY A 22 -6.68 6.57 -26.23
N SER A 23 -6.68 5.44 -26.95
CA SER A 23 -5.45 4.71 -27.33
C SER A 23 -4.66 5.44 -28.41
N ALA A 24 -5.33 6.03 -29.40
CA ALA A 24 -4.66 6.77 -30.48
C ALA A 24 -3.90 8.02 -29.99
N LYS A 25 -4.40 8.70 -28.93
CA LYS A 25 -3.72 9.84 -28.30
C LYS A 25 -2.60 9.44 -27.33
N ALA A 26 -2.62 8.20 -26.83
CA ALA A 26 -1.61 7.71 -25.89
C ALA A 26 -0.24 7.46 -26.57
N CYS A 27 -0.23 7.31 -27.90
CA CYS A 27 0.99 7.05 -28.67
C CYS A 27 1.65 8.30 -29.27
N ASP A 28 1.24 9.51 -28.85
CA ASP A 28 1.99 10.73 -29.17
C ASP A 28 3.40 10.66 -28.54
N THR A 29 4.38 11.34 -29.14
CA THR A 29 5.79 11.37 -28.64
C THR A 29 5.87 11.68 -27.15
N VAL A 30 5.06 12.62 -26.66
CA VAL A 30 4.99 12.98 -25.23
C VAL A 30 4.43 11.83 -24.39
N GLY A 31 3.39 11.15 -24.88
CA GLY A 31 2.80 9.97 -24.23
C GLY A 31 3.80 8.83 -24.11
N ILE A 32 4.53 8.52 -25.19
CA ILE A 32 5.59 7.50 -25.19
C ILE A 32 6.67 7.83 -24.16
N VAL A 33 7.12 9.09 -24.09
CA VAL A 33 8.12 9.54 -23.10
C VAL A 33 7.58 9.38 -21.67
N LEU A 34 6.33 9.79 -21.40
CA LEU A 34 5.72 9.67 -20.07
C LEU A 34 5.54 8.20 -19.65
N VAL A 35 5.04 7.34 -20.54
CA VAL A 35 4.87 5.91 -20.26
C VAL A 35 6.22 5.22 -20.05
N SER A 36 7.25 5.61 -20.82
CA SER A 36 8.63 5.12 -20.63
C SER A 36 9.18 5.53 -19.27
N LEU A 37 9.01 6.78 -18.86
CA LEU A 37 9.40 7.24 -17.52
C LEU A 37 8.64 6.50 -16.43
N LEU A 38 7.32 6.29 -16.60
CA LEU A 38 6.50 5.53 -15.66
C LEU A 38 6.96 4.06 -15.57
N CYS A 39 7.35 3.45 -16.68
CA CYS A 39 7.91 2.10 -16.73
C CYS A 39 9.22 2.03 -15.93
N LEU A 40 10.14 2.98 -16.17
CA LEU A 40 11.41 3.07 -15.43
C LEU A 40 11.21 3.29 -13.93
N VAL A 41 10.29 4.18 -13.54
CA VAL A 41 9.94 4.39 -12.13
C VAL A 41 9.33 3.13 -11.53
N SER A 42 8.46 2.42 -12.28
CA SER A 42 7.84 1.18 -11.81
C SER A 42 8.87 0.07 -11.62
N LEU A 43 9.85 -0.05 -12.52
CA LEU A 43 10.99 -0.95 -12.36
C LEU A 43 11.84 -0.55 -11.15
N ALA A 44 12.10 0.75 -10.96
CA ALA A 44 12.82 1.23 -9.78
C ALA A 44 12.08 0.88 -8.48
N VAL A 45 10.74 0.98 -8.46
CA VAL A 45 9.91 0.52 -7.33
C VAL A 45 9.96 -1.00 -7.18
N CYS A 46 9.99 -1.75 -8.28
CA CYS A 46 10.09 -3.21 -8.26
C CYS A 46 11.41 -3.69 -7.62
N PHE A 47 12.53 -3.05 -7.95
CA PHE A 47 13.86 -3.47 -7.48
C PHE A 47 14.36 -2.76 -6.22
N PHE A 48 13.91 -1.53 -5.97
CA PHE A 48 14.34 -0.69 -4.84
C PHE A 48 13.21 -0.28 -3.92
N GLY A 49 12.03 -0.92 -4.04
CA GLY A 49 10.81 -0.56 -3.31
C GLY A 49 11.00 -0.42 -1.81
N TYR A 50 11.69 -1.36 -1.16
CA TYR A 50 11.98 -1.23 0.27
C TYR A 50 12.88 -0.04 0.60
N ARG A 51 13.87 0.30 -0.23
CA ARG A 51 14.73 1.50 -0.05
C ARG A 51 13.93 2.78 -0.25
N ILE A 52 13.05 2.82 -1.25
CA ILE A 52 12.15 3.94 -1.50
C ILE A 52 11.20 4.10 -0.31
N TYR A 53 10.62 3.01 0.20
CA TYR A 53 9.81 3.02 1.41
C TYR A 53 10.59 3.58 2.61
N LYS A 54 11.88 3.20 2.76
CA LYS A 54 12.74 3.76 3.81
C LYS A 54 12.84 5.27 3.72
N LEU A 55 13.13 5.77 2.53
CA LEU A 55 13.32 7.18 2.27
C LEU A 55 12.01 7.93 2.46
N ALA A 56 10.91 7.43 1.88
CA ALA A 56 9.59 8.01 1.99
C ALA A 56 9.12 8.13 3.44
N PHE A 57 9.38 7.11 4.27
CA PHE A 57 9.05 7.17 5.70
C PHE A 57 9.81 8.28 6.42
N ASN A 58 11.10 8.45 6.13
CA ASN A 58 11.92 9.52 6.73
C ASN A 58 11.46 10.90 6.27
N VAL A 59 11.13 11.06 4.98
CA VAL A 59 10.58 12.30 4.43
C VAL A 59 9.21 12.60 5.05
N PHE A 60 8.35 11.59 5.20
CA PHE A 60 7.07 11.75 5.87
C PHE A 60 7.23 12.21 7.32
N ALA A 61 8.13 11.60 8.09
CA ALA A 61 8.42 12.03 9.46
C ALA A 61 8.91 13.48 9.52
N PHE A 62 9.78 13.88 8.58
CA PHE A 62 10.21 15.28 8.46
C PHE A 62 9.03 16.22 8.20
N LEU A 63 8.17 15.90 7.23
CA LEU A 63 7.01 16.72 6.88
C LEU A 63 6.01 16.85 8.04
N VAL A 64 5.83 15.78 8.82
CA VAL A 64 4.98 15.81 10.02
C VAL A 64 5.56 16.76 11.08
N GLY A 65 6.86 16.63 11.40
CA GLY A 65 7.51 17.52 12.36
C GLY A 65 7.50 18.99 11.89
N PHE A 66 7.80 19.22 10.62
CA PHE A 66 7.73 20.53 9.99
C PHE A 66 6.31 21.11 10.04
N GLY A 67 5.30 20.31 9.70
CA GLY A 67 3.90 20.73 9.66
C GLY A 67 3.34 21.07 11.04
N ILE A 68 3.67 20.30 12.08
CA ILE A 68 3.25 20.58 13.46
C ILE A 68 3.79 21.93 13.91
N GLU A 69 5.10 22.17 13.74
CA GLU A 69 5.72 23.43 14.17
C GLU A 69 5.23 24.61 13.31
N ALA A 70 5.06 24.42 12.00
CA ALA A 70 4.50 25.44 11.14
C ALA A 70 3.06 25.82 11.55
N ALA A 71 2.25 24.84 11.97
CA ALA A 71 0.90 25.09 12.48
C ALA A 71 0.90 25.87 13.80
N VAL A 72 1.80 25.53 14.73
CA VAL A 72 1.99 26.27 15.99
C VAL A 72 2.48 27.69 15.72
N GLY A 73 3.45 27.86 14.82
CA GLY A 73 3.96 29.17 14.40
C GLY A 73 2.89 30.04 13.73
N ALA A 74 2.06 29.43 12.87
CA ALA A 74 0.93 30.12 12.24
C ALA A 74 -0.11 30.57 13.28
N ALA A 75 -0.42 29.73 14.26
CA ALA A 75 -1.30 30.08 15.37
C ALA A 75 -0.72 31.23 16.20
N TRP A 76 0.58 31.23 16.49
CA TRP A 76 1.25 32.30 17.21
C TRP A 76 1.22 33.64 16.46
N VAL A 77 1.51 33.63 15.16
CA VAL A 77 1.44 34.84 14.31
C VAL A 77 0.02 35.39 14.26
N SER A 78 -1.00 34.52 14.23
CA SER A 78 -2.39 34.95 14.21
C SER A 78 -2.79 35.77 15.45
N GLN A 79 -2.09 35.60 16.57
CA GLN A 79 -2.35 36.33 17.82
C GLN A 79 -1.69 37.72 17.87
N GLN A 80 -0.69 38.00 17.02
CA GLN A 80 0.08 39.26 17.06
C GLN A 80 -0.49 40.39 16.17
N GLY A 81 -1.56 40.13 15.41
CA GLY A 81 -2.19 41.12 14.53
C GLY A 81 -1.41 41.39 13.23
N VAL A 82 -1.78 42.47 12.52
CA VAL A 82 -1.33 42.78 11.13
C VAL A 82 0.18 43.12 11.03
N GLN A 83 0.86 43.37 12.14
CA GLN A 83 2.29 43.73 12.17
C GLN A 83 3.25 42.53 12.36
N SER A 84 2.95 41.36 11.81
CA SER A 84 3.96 40.29 11.77
C SER A 84 5.09 40.68 10.81
N GLY A 85 6.25 41.00 11.38
CA GLY A 85 7.45 41.32 10.64
C GLY A 85 7.99 40.12 9.85
N VAL A 86 8.96 40.41 8.99
CA VAL A 86 9.70 39.37 8.25
C VAL A 86 10.49 38.47 9.22
N THR A 87 10.91 39.03 10.36
CA THR A 87 11.71 38.34 11.38
C THR A 87 10.97 37.15 12.01
N GLU A 88 9.69 37.31 12.37
CA GLU A 88 8.89 36.25 12.99
C GLU A 88 8.68 35.07 12.03
N LYS A 89 8.46 35.37 10.74
CA LYS A 89 8.32 34.34 9.69
C LYS A 89 9.61 33.54 9.51
N ILE A 90 10.77 34.20 9.57
CA ILE A 90 12.07 33.55 9.51
C ILE A 90 12.26 32.65 10.73
N ILE A 91 11.92 33.12 11.94
CA ILE A 91 12.02 32.32 13.17
C ILE A 91 11.17 31.05 13.06
N ILE A 92 9.91 31.17 12.63
CA ILE A 92 9.03 30.01 12.44
C ILE A 92 9.62 29.04 11.43
N LEU A 93 10.08 29.53 10.28
CA LEU A 93 10.66 28.66 9.25
C LEU A 93 11.88 27.88 9.77
N VAL A 94 12.79 28.55 10.48
CA VAL A 94 13.99 27.92 11.06
C VAL A 94 13.61 26.90 12.12
N CYS A 95 12.68 27.22 13.03
CA CYS A 95 12.17 26.29 14.04
C CYS A 95 11.50 25.07 13.38
N SER A 96 10.68 25.27 12.34
CA SER A 96 10.00 24.17 11.63
C SER A 96 10.99 23.23 10.94
N ILE A 97 12.06 23.77 10.35
CA ILE A 97 13.14 22.94 9.76
C ILE A 97 13.85 22.14 10.86
N LEU A 98 14.19 22.77 11.99
CA LEU A 98 14.86 22.10 13.11
C LEU A 98 14.00 20.95 13.64
N TRP A 99 12.72 21.18 13.87
CA TRP A 99 11.76 20.16 14.31
C TRP A 99 11.57 19.05 13.27
N GLY A 100 11.49 19.39 11.99
CA GLY A 100 11.44 18.40 10.92
C GLY A 100 12.67 17.48 10.93
N VAL A 101 13.88 18.04 11.07
CA VAL A 101 15.12 17.25 11.16
C VAL A 101 15.14 16.38 12.43
N LEU A 102 14.72 16.92 13.58
CA LEU A 102 14.62 16.17 14.83
C LEU A 102 13.70 14.95 14.68
N PHE A 103 12.52 15.14 14.10
CA PHE A 103 11.57 14.05 13.83
C PHE A 103 12.12 13.03 12.85
N LEU A 104 12.82 13.45 11.80
CA LEU A 104 13.50 12.55 10.87
C LEU A 104 14.52 11.66 11.59
N VAL A 105 15.38 12.26 12.43
CA VAL A 105 16.39 11.51 13.20
C VAL A 105 15.72 10.56 14.19
N MET A 106 14.72 11.03 14.93
CA MET A 106 13.97 10.21 15.88
C MET A 106 13.25 9.04 15.21
N ALA A 107 12.59 9.28 14.07
CA ALA A 107 11.92 8.28 13.27
C ALA A 107 12.92 7.25 12.72
N SER A 108 14.09 7.68 12.24
CA SER A 108 15.13 6.77 11.75
C SER A 108 15.62 5.81 12.85
N LYS A 109 15.74 6.29 14.10
CA LYS A 109 16.16 5.50 15.26
C LYS A 109 15.07 4.55 15.76
N HIS A 110 13.81 4.99 15.73
CA HIS A 110 12.67 4.21 16.25
C HIS A 110 11.96 3.36 15.19
N ARG A 111 12.38 3.46 13.94
CA ARG A 111 11.73 2.81 12.82
C ARG A 111 11.50 1.31 13.03
N THR A 112 12.50 0.57 13.52
CA THR A 112 12.35 -0.88 13.73
C THR A 112 11.21 -1.18 14.71
N LYS A 113 11.02 -0.34 15.74
CA LYS A 113 9.92 -0.48 16.68
C LYS A 113 8.58 -0.13 16.03
N ILE A 114 8.55 0.92 15.20
CA ILE A 114 7.35 1.33 14.47
C ILE A 114 6.93 0.26 13.46
N GLU A 115 7.87 -0.31 12.70
CA GLU A 115 7.60 -1.42 11.76
C GLU A 115 7.07 -2.66 12.50
N GLN A 116 7.64 -2.98 13.67
CA GLN A 116 7.15 -4.08 14.51
C GLN A 116 5.72 -3.82 15.03
N LEU A 117 5.42 -2.58 15.45
CA LEU A 117 4.09 -2.19 15.90
C LEU A 117 3.07 -2.26 14.76
N LEU A 118 3.42 -1.73 13.58
CA LEU A 118 2.59 -1.83 12.37
C LEU A 118 2.33 -3.29 12.01
N GLY A 119 3.33 -4.17 12.14
CA GLY A 119 3.17 -5.60 11.90
C GLY A 119 2.25 -6.30 12.87
N TYR A 120 2.32 -5.89 14.12
CA TYR A 120 1.42 -6.39 15.14
C TYR A 120 -0.03 -5.97 14.85
N ILE A 121 -0.26 -4.69 14.55
CA ILE A 121 -1.59 -4.16 14.20
C ILE A 121 -2.13 -4.86 12.95
N PHE A 122 -1.33 -4.94 11.89
CA PHE A 122 -1.73 -5.59 10.64
C PHE A 122 -2.04 -7.08 10.85
N GLY A 123 -1.21 -7.79 11.62
CA GLY A 123 -1.45 -9.20 11.91
C GLY A 123 -2.69 -9.42 12.78
N ILE A 124 -3.02 -8.52 13.72
CA ILE A 124 -4.29 -8.56 14.45
C ILE A 124 -5.47 -8.42 13.48
N CYS A 125 -5.45 -7.41 12.62
CA CYS A 125 -6.51 -7.20 11.63
C CYS A 125 -6.66 -8.43 10.70
N LEU A 126 -5.55 -9.01 10.25
CA LEU A 126 -5.54 -10.20 9.41
C LEU A 126 -6.11 -11.42 10.16
N GLY A 127 -5.74 -11.62 11.43
CA GLY A 127 -6.26 -12.74 12.23
C GLY A 127 -7.76 -12.59 12.54
N LEU A 128 -8.25 -11.37 12.76
CA LEU A 128 -9.69 -11.09 12.88
C LEU A 128 -10.42 -11.40 11.57
N LEU A 129 -9.86 -11.00 10.42
CA LEU A 129 -10.42 -11.30 9.10
C LEU A 129 -10.48 -12.81 8.84
N ILE A 130 -9.41 -13.55 9.16
CA ILE A 130 -9.38 -15.01 9.03
C ILE A 130 -10.44 -15.65 9.92
N THR A 131 -10.54 -15.20 11.18
CA THR A 131 -11.54 -15.71 12.12
C THR A 131 -12.96 -15.48 11.58
N PHE A 132 -13.24 -14.28 11.09
CA PHE A 132 -14.53 -13.95 10.49
C PHE A 132 -14.83 -14.83 9.28
N LEU A 133 -13.85 -15.05 8.40
CA LEU A 133 -14.00 -15.92 7.23
C LEU A 133 -14.28 -17.38 7.64
N VAL A 134 -13.56 -17.90 8.64
CA VAL A 134 -13.78 -19.26 9.15
C VAL A 134 -15.16 -19.38 9.75
N LEU A 135 -15.59 -18.42 10.57
CA LEU A 135 -16.94 -18.41 11.14
C LEU A 135 -17.99 -18.39 10.03
N TYR A 136 -17.85 -17.53 9.03
CA TYR A 136 -18.77 -17.46 7.90
C TYR A 136 -18.87 -18.78 7.11
N LEU A 137 -17.74 -19.45 6.87
CA LEU A 137 -17.72 -20.73 6.17
C LEU A 137 -18.32 -21.88 6.99
N VAL A 138 -18.15 -21.83 8.31
CA VAL A 138 -18.62 -22.85 9.25
C VAL A 138 -20.06 -22.59 9.70
N GLU A 139 -20.57 -21.37 9.52
CA GLU A 139 -21.90 -20.96 9.97
C GLU A 139 -23.01 -21.83 9.37
N ARG A 140 -22.97 -22.07 8.06
CA ARG A 140 -23.94 -22.91 7.36
C ARG A 140 -23.98 -24.35 7.88
N PRO A 141 -22.86 -25.11 7.88
CA PRO A 141 -22.89 -26.49 8.36
C PRO A 141 -23.22 -26.58 9.86
N LEU A 142 -22.85 -25.59 10.69
CA LEU A 142 -23.23 -25.61 12.10
C LEU A 142 -24.73 -25.36 12.30
N ASN A 143 -25.30 -24.40 11.58
CA ASN A 143 -26.72 -24.08 11.69
C ASN A 143 -27.61 -25.24 11.21
N GLU A 144 -27.16 -25.99 10.19
CA GLU A 144 -27.82 -27.21 9.73
C GLU A 144 -27.73 -28.34 10.76
N ALA A 145 -26.60 -28.50 11.44
CA ALA A 145 -26.37 -29.59 12.38
C ALA A 145 -27.05 -29.38 13.76
N PHE A 146 -27.01 -28.16 14.30
CA PHE A 146 -27.47 -27.85 15.66
C PHE A 146 -28.91 -27.30 15.72
N GLY A 147 -29.51 -26.99 14.57
CA GLY A 147 -30.84 -26.38 14.48
C GLY A 147 -30.94 -25.00 15.15
N GLN A 148 -32.14 -24.44 15.27
CA GLN A 148 -32.37 -23.10 15.84
C GLN A 148 -32.05 -22.96 17.34
N LYS A 149 -31.63 -24.04 18.02
CA LYS A 149 -31.53 -24.10 19.48
C LYS A 149 -30.33 -23.33 20.04
N HIS A 150 -29.39 -22.88 19.21
CA HIS A 150 -28.12 -22.28 19.66
C HIS A 150 -27.91 -20.86 19.11
N GLN A 151 -28.91 -19.99 19.17
CA GLN A 151 -28.73 -18.58 18.79
C GLN A 151 -27.65 -17.91 19.67
N GLY A 152 -26.71 -17.19 19.03
CA GLY A 152 -25.63 -16.45 19.71
C GLY A 152 -24.28 -17.16 19.80
N TRP A 153 -24.13 -18.37 19.26
CA TRP A 153 -22.86 -19.11 19.27
C TRP A 153 -21.72 -18.36 18.53
N GLU A 154 -22.06 -17.57 17.51
CA GLU A 154 -21.11 -16.79 16.72
C GLU A 154 -20.30 -15.79 17.55
N GLN A 155 -20.96 -15.09 18.49
CA GLN A 155 -20.29 -14.12 19.36
C GLN A 155 -19.34 -14.84 20.32
N PHE A 156 -19.79 -15.95 20.90
CA PHE A 156 -18.97 -16.77 21.80
C PHE A 156 -17.75 -17.35 21.06
N ALA A 157 -17.96 -17.92 19.87
CA ALA A 157 -16.89 -18.48 19.05
C ALA A 157 -15.92 -17.38 18.55
N GLY A 158 -16.46 -16.22 18.15
CA GLY A 158 -15.67 -15.07 17.72
C GLY A 158 -14.76 -14.52 18.80
N ILE A 159 -15.24 -14.38 20.04
CA ILE A 159 -14.39 -13.92 21.15
C ILE A 159 -13.36 -15.00 21.52
N THR A 160 -13.81 -16.25 21.66
CA THR A 160 -12.97 -17.35 22.16
C THR A 160 -11.87 -17.74 21.18
N LEU A 161 -12.15 -17.79 19.88
CA LEU A 161 -11.17 -18.13 18.84
C LEU A 161 -10.51 -16.88 18.24
N GLY A 162 -11.24 -15.79 18.08
CA GLY A 162 -10.75 -14.61 17.39
C GLY A 162 -9.65 -13.88 18.14
N VAL A 163 -9.75 -13.74 19.46
CA VAL A 163 -8.70 -13.06 20.25
C VAL A 163 -7.37 -13.83 20.19
N PRO A 164 -7.30 -15.15 20.48
CA PRO A 164 -6.06 -15.90 20.36
C PRO A 164 -5.50 -15.94 18.94
N ILE A 165 -6.34 -16.14 17.91
CA ILE A 165 -5.90 -16.17 16.51
C ILE A 165 -5.37 -14.80 16.09
N ALA A 166 -6.04 -13.71 16.46
CA ALA A 166 -5.58 -12.35 16.16
C ALA A 166 -4.25 -12.03 16.84
N LEU A 167 -4.09 -12.38 18.12
CA LEU A 167 -2.84 -12.19 18.85
C LEU A 167 -1.70 -13.03 18.27
N LEU A 168 -1.96 -14.31 17.96
CA LEU A 168 -0.99 -15.21 17.36
C LEU A 168 -0.55 -14.71 15.98
N THR A 169 -1.52 -14.31 15.16
CA THR A 169 -1.25 -13.75 13.82
C THR A 169 -0.47 -12.44 13.93
N GLY A 170 -0.85 -11.54 14.84
CA GLY A 170 -0.10 -10.33 15.18
C GLY A 170 1.35 -10.61 15.56
N TYR A 171 1.56 -11.61 16.42
CA TYR A 171 2.90 -12.01 16.88
C TYR A 171 3.75 -12.58 15.74
N LEU A 172 3.17 -13.46 14.91
CA LEU A 172 3.86 -14.05 13.75
C LEU A 172 4.19 -13.01 12.68
N CYS A 173 3.28 -12.06 12.43
CA CYS A 173 3.46 -11.01 11.43
C CYS A 173 4.42 -9.90 11.85
N ARG A 174 4.71 -9.73 13.15
CA ARG A 174 5.59 -8.68 13.69
C ARG A 174 6.94 -8.58 12.97
N ASN A 175 7.55 -9.70 12.63
CA ASN A 175 8.85 -9.75 11.94
C ASN A 175 8.73 -9.88 10.41
N GLN A 176 7.51 -10.09 9.90
CA GLN A 176 7.26 -10.35 8.48
C GLN A 176 6.89 -9.11 7.68
N VAL A 177 6.56 -7.99 8.33
CA VAL A 177 6.22 -6.72 7.64
C VAL A 177 7.28 -6.31 6.63
N LYS A 178 8.54 -6.45 7.00
CA LYS A 178 9.65 -6.11 6.12
C LYS A 178 9.60 -6.91 4.82
N HIS A 179 9.40 -8.22 4.92
CA HIS A 179 9.27 -9.11 3.77
C HIS A 179 7.96 -8.84 3.01
N LEU A 180 6.88 -8.53 3.70
CA LEU A 180 5.60 -8.19 3.10
C LEU A 180 5.69 -6.89 2.29
N VAL A 181 6.34 -5.84 2.80
CA VAL A 181 6.57 -4.60 2.06
C VAL A 181 7.45 -4.86 0.84
N MET A 182 8.50 -5.70 0.94
CA MET A 182 9.31 -6.07 -0.21
C MET A 182 8.50 -6.82 -1.27
N LEU A 183 7.68 -7.77 -0.82
CA LEU A 183 6.82 -8.55 -1.70
C LEU A 183 5.81 -7.64 -2.39
N VAL A 184 5.05 -6.85 -1.63
CA VAL A 184 4.05 -5.92 -2.17
C VAL A 184 4.69 -4.92 -3.13
N THR A 185 5.81 -4.28 -2.77
CA THR A 185 6.46 -3.32 -3.67
C THR A 185 7.04 -3.97 -4.92
N ALA A 186 7.57 -5.19 -4.82
CA ALA A 186 8.05 -5.94 -5.98
C ALA A 186 6.92 -6.29 -6.95
N PHE A 187 5.80 -6.84 -6.44
CA PHE A 187 4.66 -7.21 -7.28
C PHE A 187 3.89 -5.99 -7.81
N VAL A 188 3.71 -4.93 -7.01
CA VAL A 188 3.07 -3.69 -7.49
C VAL A 188 3.94 -3.01 -8.55
N GLY A 189 5.26 -2.92 -8.33
CA GLY A 189 6.20 -2.39 -9.32
C GLY A 189 6.22 -3.23 -10.60
N ALA A 190 6.19 -4.56 -10.48
CA ALA A 190 6.11 -5.47 -11.63
C ALA A 190 4.79 -5.32 -12.41
N ALA A 191 3.65 -5.18 -11.73
CA ALA A 191 2.36 -4.95 -12.38
C ALA A 191 2.35 -3.62 -13.15
N ALA A 192 2.86 -2.55 -12.55
CA ALA A 192 2.92 -1.23 -13.17
C ALA A 192 3.92 -1.19 -14.34
N ALA A 193 5.10 -1.83 -14.18
CA ALA A 193 6.10 -1.96 -15.24
C ALA A 193 5.56 -2.80 -16.40
N TRP A 194 4.85 -3.90 -16.11
CA TRP A 194 4.21 -4.72 -17.13
C TRP A 194 3.15 -3.94 -17.90
N ARG A 195 2.23 -3.25 -17.21
CA ARG A 195 1.18 -2.45 -17.86
C ARG A 195 1.75 -1.36 -18.75
N SER A 196 2.74 -0.61 -18.25
CA SER A 196 3.40 0.44 -19.03
C SER A 196 4.19 -0.11 -20.21
N GLY A 197 4.92 -1.22 -20.02
CA GLY A 197 5.64 -1.92 -21.09
C GLY A 197 4.69 -2.45 -22.17
N TYR A 198 3.55 -3.00 -21.77
CA TYR A 198 2.52 -3.46 -22.69
C TYR A 198 1.96 -2.30 -23.55
N THR A 199 1.65 -1.15 -22.95
CA THR A 199 1.23 0.05 -23.69
C THR A 199 2.31 0.54 -24.67
N LEU A 200 3.60 0.47 -24.29
CA LEU A 200 4.69 0.83 -25.20
C LEU A 200 4.80 -0.13 -26.39
N LEU A 201 4.61 -1.43 -26.17
CA LEU A 201 4.61 -2.44 -27.23
C LEU A 201 3.45 -2.24 -28.20
N GLU A 202 2.26 -1.90 -27.68
CA GLU A 202 1.09 -1.55 -28.52
C GLU A 202 1.37 -0.32 -29.39
N CYS A 203 1.98 0.74 -28.84
CA CYS A 203 2.36 1.93 -29.61
C CYS A 203 3.47 1.65 -30.64
N GLY A 204 4.31 0.64 -30.40
CA GLY A 204 5.37 0.22 -31.31
C GLY A 204 4.90 -0.62 -32.51
N GLN A 205 3.59 -0.90 -32.62
CA GLN A 205 3.01 -1.79 -33.64
C GLN A 205 3.69 -3.17 -33.72
N VAL A 206 4.21 -3.66 -32.59
CA VAL A 206 4.79 -5.01 -32.52
C VAL A 206 3.66 -6.01 -32.66
N GLU A 207 3.77 -6.95 -33.62
CA GLU A 207 2.75 -7.97 -33.90
C GLU A 207 2.27 -8.65 -32.60
N SER A 208 1.01 -8.38 -32.24
CA SER A 208 0.41 -8.77 -30.97
C SER A 208 0.01 -10.24 -30.90
N GLU A 209 0.11 -10.97 -32.01
CA GLU A 209 -0.34 -12.37 -32.11
C GLU A 209 0.44 -13.30 -31.16
N VAL A 210 1.72 -13.03 -30.93
CA VAL A 210 2.52 -13.78 -29.95
C VAL A 210 2.22 -13.32 -28.51
N LEU A 211 1.82 -12.07 -28.33
CA LEU A 211 1.65 -11.44 -27.01
C LEU A 211 0.27 -11.70 -26.39
N ASP A 212 -0.77 -12.00 -27.17
CA ASP A 212 -2.16 -12.14 -26.69
C ASP A 212 -2.41 -13.39 -25.80
N LYS A 213 -1.41 -14.28 -25.69
CA LYS A 213 -1.49 -15.45 -24.82
C LYS A 213 -1.42 -15.01 -23.36
N HIS A 214 -2.56 -15.04 -22.67
CA HIS A 214 -2.73 -14.69 -21.25
C HIS A 214 -1.69 -15.34 -20.31
N TYR A 215 -1.23 -16.55 -20.65
CA TYR A 215 -0.19 -17.25 -19.88
C TYR A 215 1.18 -16.52 -19.90
N ILE A 216 1.55 -15.88 -21.01
CA ILE A 216 2.82 -15.16 -21.15
C ILE A 216 2.82 -13.92 -20.25
N HIS A 217 1.72 -13.16 -20.23
CA HIS A 217 1.55 -12.02 -19.32
C HIS A 217 1.76 -12.41 -17.86
N LEU A 218 1.15 -13.52 -17.45
CA LEU A 218 1.22 -14.01 -16.09
C LEU A 218 2.63 -14.48 -15.73
N ILE A 219 3.34 -15.17 -16.64
CA ILE A 219 4.74 -15.56 -16.43
C ILE A 219 5.62 -14.33 -16.28
N ILE A 220 5.51 -13.33 -17.17
CA ILE A 220 6.38 -12.15 -17.13
C ILE A 220 6.13 -11.37 -15.84
N PHE A 221 4.86 -11.17 -15.48
CA PHE A 221 4.48 -10.49 -14.24
C PHE A 221 5.04 -11.21 -13.00
N ILE A 222 4.83 -12.53 -12.88
CA ILE A 222 5.30 -13.32 -11.73
C ILE A 222 6.83 -13.36 -11.72
N GLY A 223 7.46 -13.61 -12.88
CA GLY A 223 8.92 -13.66 -13.02
C GLY A 223 9.58 -12.34 -12.64
N LEU A 224 9.05 -11.21 -13.11
CA LEU A 224 9.54 -9.89 -12.74
C LEU A 224 9.35 -9.59 -11.25
N GLY A 225 8.18 -9.93 -10.70
CA GLY A 225 7.89 -9.77 -9.27
C GLY A 225 8.84 -10.60 -8.38
N LEU A 226 9.07 -11.87 -8.73
CA LEU A 226 10.00 -12.74 -7.99
C LEU A 226 11.45 -12.28 -8.11
N MET A 227 11.90 -11.89 -9.31
CA MET A 227 13.23 -11.32 -9.49
C MET A 227 13.41 -10.04 -8.69
N GLY A 228 12.43 -9.12 -8.73
CA GLY A 228 12.42 -7.89 -7.94
C GLY A 228 12.49 -8.18 -6.43
N PHE A 229 11.71 -9.14 -5.95
CA PHE A 229 11.73 -9.57 -4.54
C PHE A 229 13.10 -10.13 -4.13
N VAL A 230 13.69 -11.00 -4.94
CA VAL A 230 15.02 -11.59 -4.69
C VAL A 230 16.10 -10.52 -4.65
N VAL A 231 16.10 -9.60 -5.62
CA VAL A 231 17.04 -8.47 -5.65
C VAL A 231 16.87 -7.58 -4.42
N GLN A 232 15.62 -7.25 -4.05
CA GLN A 232 15.33 -6.48 -2.84
C GLN A 232 15.81 -7.19 -1.58
N PHE A 233 15.68 -8.52 -1.52
CA PHE A 233 16.10 -9.34 -0.39
C PHE A 233 17.62 -9.31 -0.20
N PHE A 234 18.38 -9.53 -1.28
CA PHE A 234 19.84 -9.52 -1.24
C PHE A 234 20.45 -8.12 -1.12
N SER A 235 19.77 -7.07 -1.61
CA SER A 235 20.26 -5.69 -1.55
C SER A 235 20.12 -5.02 -0.18
N GLN A 236 19.65 -5.76 0.84
CA GLN A 236 19.52 -5.20 2.17
C GLN A 236 20.88 -5.06 2.83
N PRO A 237 21.20 -3.88 3.39
CA PRO A 237 22.39 -3.75 4.23
C PRO A 237 22.21 -4.70 5.41
N ARG A 238 23.15 -5.65 5.57
CA ARG A 238 23.26 -6.44 6.80
C ARG A 238 23.51 -5.43 7.91
N LEU A 239 22.55 -5.31 8.83
CA LEU A 239 22.76 -4.54 10.04
C LEU A 239 23.98 -5.15 10.73
N ALA A 240 25.09 -4.41 10.78
CA ALA A 240 26.22 -4.77 11.62
C ALA A 240 25.67 -4.83 13.05
N LYS A 241 25.68 -6.05 13.61
CA LYS A 241 25.25 -6.30 14.99
C LYS A 241 26.21 -5.66 15.97
#